data_AF-A0ABD5ZXV9-F1
#
_entry.id   AF-A0ABD5ZXV9-F1
#
_cell.length_a   1.000
_cell.length_b   1.000
_cell.length_c   1.000
_cell.angle_alpha   90.00
_cell.angle_beta   90.00
_cell.angle_gamma   90.00
#
_symmetry.space_group_name_H-M   'P 1'
#
loop_
_entity.id
_entity.type
_entity.pdbx_description
1 polymer ?
#
loop_
_entity_poly.entity_id
_entity_poly.type
_entity_poly.pdbx_seq_one_letter_code
_entity_poly.pdbx_strand_id
1 'polypeptide(L)' 'MSASGGRPCPRCETAMHRRHCKYVCPNHGVVYDCSDTFW' A
#
# COMPACT_ATOMS: atom_id res chain seq x y z
N MET A 1 -11.18 17.94 1.33
CA MET A 1 -10.80 16.95 2.35
C MET A 1 -10.38 15.68 1.66
N SER A 2 -9.10 15.53 1.32
CA SER A 2 -8.59 14.30 0.70
C SER A 2 -7.57 13.72 1.66
N ALA A 3 -7.94 12.58 2.25
CA ALA A 3 -7.25 11.93 3.35
C ALA A 3 -5.82 11.54 2.98
N SER A 4 -4.84 12.30 3.48
CA SER A 4 -3.42 11.94 3.42
C SER A 4 -3.00 10.89 4.46
N GLY A 5 -3.96 10.22 5.09
CA GLY A 5 -3.72 9.14 6.05
C GLY A 5 -3.99 7.79 5.41
N GLY A 6 -2.94 7.16 4.86
CA GLY A 6 -2.86 5.74 4.48
C GLY A 6 -4.13 5.12 3.87
N ARG A 7 -4.23 5.13 2.54
CA ARG A 7 -5.34 4.45 1.84
C ARG A 7 -5.44 2.99 2.30
N PRO A 8 -6.65 2.50 2.66
CA PRO A 8 -6.85 1.09 2.92
C PRO A 8 -6.60 0.27 1.65
N CYS A 9 -6.41 -1.03 1.80
CA CYS A 9 -6.17 -1.90 0.65
C CYS A 9 -7.31 -1.77 -0.37
N PRO A 10 -7.04 -1.45 -1.65
CA PRO A 10 -8.09 -1.36 -2.66
C PRO A 10 -8.75 -2.70 -3.01
N ARG A 11 -8.19 -3.83 -2.54
CA ARG A 11 -8.74 -5.18 -2.78
C ARG A 11 -9.67 -5.68 -1.68
N CYS A 12 -9.44 -5.27 -0.44
CA CYS A 12 -10.15 -5.83 0.72
C CYS A 12 -10.32 -4.83 1.87
N GLU A 13 -10.03 -3.56 1.63
CA GLU A 13 -10.22 -2.45 2.55
C GLU A 13 -9.48 -2.58 3.90
N THR A 14 -8.61 -3.57 4.02
CA THR A 14 -7.82 -3.82 5.23
C THR A 14 -6.74 -2.77 5.40
N ALA A 15 -6.48 -2.41 6.66
CA ALA A 15 -5.39 -1.53 7.03
C ALA A 15 -4.05 -2.07 6.49
N MET A 16 -3.37 -1.24 5.70
CA MET A 16 -2.06 -1.56 5.15
C MET A 16 -0.97 -1.04 6.06
N HIS A 17 0.14 -1.77 6.14
CA HIS A 17 1.33 -1.30 6.81
C HIS A 17 2.36 -0.82 5.78
N ARG A 18 2.96 0.33 6.07
CA ARG A 18 4.05 0.87 5.25
C ARG A 18 5.36 0.27 5.72
N ARG A 19 6.06 -0.42 4.83
CA ARG A 19 7.35 -1.06 5.10
C ARG A 19 8.41 -0.42 4.20
N HIS A 20 9.23 0.48 4.73
CA HIS A 20 10.11 1.36 3.93
C HIS A 20 9.28 2.21 2.95
N CYS A 21 9.54 2.09 1.65
CA CYS A 21 8.84 2.81 0.59
C CYS A 21 7.60 2.06 0.05
N LYS A 22 7.31 0.83 0.52
CA LYS A 22 6.17 0.05 0.02
C LYS A 22 4.98 0.04 0.99
N TYR A 23 3.78 -0.07 0.43
CA TYR A 23 2.54 -0.35 1.16
C TYR A 23 2.15 -1.81 1.00
N VAL A 24 2.03 -2.51 2.14
CA VAL A 24 1.78 -3.95 2.19
C VAL A 24 0.44 -4.23 2.87
N CYS A 25 -0.40 -4.99 2.18
CA CYS A 25 -1.62 -5.56 2.73
C CYS A 25 -1.30 -6.94 3.34
N PRO A 26 -1.75 -7.25 4.58
CA PRO A 26 -1.48 -8.55 5.19
C PRO A 26 -2.11 -9.73 4.43
N ASN A 27 -3.21 -9.51 3.70
CA ASN A 27 -3.91 -10.58 2.97
C ASN A 27 -3.44 -10.72 1.52
N HIS A 28 -2.82 -9.68 0.96
CA HIS A 28 -2.59 -9.56 -0.48
C HIS A 28 -1.13 -9.28 -0.85
N GLY A 29 -0.26 -9.05 0.13
CA GLY A 29 1.14 -8.69 -0.09
C GLY A 29 1.32 -7.22 -0.46
N VAL A 30 2.38 -6.93 -1.23
CA VAL A 30 2.74 -5.57 -1.65
C VAL A 30 1.71 -5.04 -2.65
N VAL A 31 1.18 -3.83 -2.41
CA VAL A 31 0.19 -3.20 -3.30
C VAL A 31 0.71 -1.90 -3.92
N TYR A 32 1.57 -1.18 -3.21
CA TYR A 32 2.35 -0.09 -3.77
C TYR A 32 3.82 -0.33 -3.44
N ASP A 33 4.69 -0.28 -4.43
CA ASP A 33 6.12 -0.44 -4.25
C ASP A 33 6.84 0.68 -5.00
N CYS A 34 7.78 1.37 -4.34
CA CYS A 34 8.58 2.40 -5.00
C CYS A 34 9.89 1.86 -5.60
N SER A 35 10.20 0.58 -5.40
CA SER A 35 11.34 -0.10 -6.04
C SER A 35 10.96 -0.75 -7.37
N ASP A 36 9.67 -0.86 -7.67
CA ASP A 36 9.12 -1.22 -8.99
C ASP A 36 9.41 -0.09 -10.00
N THR A 37 10.67 0.00 -10.40
CA THR A 37 11.19 0.91 -11.42
C THR A 37 11.35 0.12 -12.72
N PHE A 38 10.26 -0.45 -13.24
CA PHE A 38 10.30 -1.08 -14.56
C PHE A 38 10.29 0.01 -15.65
N TRP A 39 11.50 0.41 -16.07
CA TRP A 39 11.82 0.94 -17.41
C TRP A 39 11.98 -0.21 -18.40
#